data_AF-A0A7S4DAX7-F1
#
_entry.id   AF-A0A7S4DAX7-F1
#
_cell.length_a   1.000
_cell.length_b   1.000
_cell.length_c   1.000
_cell.angle_alpha   90.00
_cell.angle_beta   90.00
_cell.angle_gamma   90.00
#
_symmetry.space_group_name_H-M   'P 1'
#
loop_
_entity.id
_entity.type
_entity.pdbx_description
1 polymer ?
#
loop_
_entity_poly.entity_id
_entity_poly.type
_entity_poly.pdbx_seq_one_letter_code
_entity_poly.pdbx_strand_id
1 'polypeptide(L)'
;VCDNMAEFEAAKHQWSLPSRPGLQISEDEGDAPFQAMPLLSVAEAEQHIEMLRSFPLEEVGTSDWLKQSEIIGKLNIQAHQSAAQRSDEFVLEALQTWEKVPLLVEELLRVEAWRTHALPALRGLGVGRAMRLYFVLYHEAALTNLLEVVLYHG
;
A
#
# COMPACT_ATOMS: atom_id res chain seq x y z
N VAL A 1 -38.59 -17.08 -48.40
CA VAL A 1 -37.75 -18.18 -47.86
C VAL A 1 -36.65 -17.50 -47.08
N CYS A 2 -36.59 -17.82 -45.79
CA CYS A 2 -36.01 -17.02 -44.73
C CYS A 2 -34.50 -16.79 -44.83
N ASP A 3 -34.10 -15.71 -44.16
CA ASP A 3 -32.80 -15.45 -43.54
C ASP A 3 -32.08 -16.68 -43.00
N ASN A 4 -30.75 -16.65 -43.08
CA ASN A 4 -29.86 -17.03 -41.98
C ASN A 4 -28.39 -16.74 -42.35
N MET A 5 -27.94 -15.51 -42.11
CA MET A 5 -26.54 -15.28 -41.74
C MET A 5 -26.46 -15.56 -40.24
N ALA A 6 -26.13 -16.82 -39.89
CA ALA A 6 -25.95 -17.21 -38.51
C ALA A 6 -24.76 -16.48 -37.90
N GLU A 7 -25.07 -15.73 -36.85
CA GLU A 7 -24.17 -15.00 -35.97
C GLU A 7 -23.13 -15.93 -35.33
N PHE A 8 -21.90 -15.43 -35.21
CA PHE A 8 -20.84 -16.03 -34.40
C PHE A 8 -21.19 -15.83 -32.92
N GLU A 9 -21.76 -16.84 -32.28
CA GLU A 9 -22.12 -16.81 -30.86
C GLU A 9 -20.84 -16.87 -30.00
N ALA A 10 -20.52 -15.77 -29.32
CA ALA A 10 -19.38 -15.68 -28.43
C ALA A 10 -19.55 -16.64 -27.23
N ALA A 11 -18.59 -17.53 -27.04
CA ALA A 11 -18.59 -18.52 -25.97
C ALA A 11 -18.67 -17.85 -24.59
N LYS A 12 -19.78 -18.07 -23.87
CA LYS A 12 -19.98 -17.60 -22.50
C LYS A 12 -18.97 -18.26 -21.56
N HIS A 13 -18.06 -17.46 -21.01
CA HIS A 13 -17.07 -17.89 -20.03
C HIS A 13 -17.74 -18.44 -18.76
N GLN A 14 -17.08 -19.43 -18.15
CA GLN A 14 -17.62 -20.36 -17.14
C GLN A 14 -17.93 -19.75 -15.75
N TRP A 15 -17.91 -18.42 -15.61
CA TRP A 15 -18.19 -17.70 -14.37
C TRP A 15 -19.39 -16.75 -14.48
N SER A 16 -20.40 -17.09 -15.28
CA SER A 16 -21.64 -16.30 -15.30
C SER A 16 -22.48 -16.56 -14.04
N LEU A 17 -22.70 -15.50 -13.25
CA LEU A 17 -23.65 -15.54 -12.14
C LEU A 17 -25.07 -15.76 -12.69
N PRO A 18 -25.91 -16.56 -12.02
CA PRO A 18 -27.28 -16.79 -12.46
C PRO A 18 -28.06 -15.46 -12.42
N SER A 19 -28.55 -15.03 -13.59
CA SER A 19 -29.34 -13.81 -13.73
C SER A 19 -30.65 -13.95 -12.95
N ARG A 20 -30.81 -13.18 -11.86
CA ARG A 20 -32.07 -13.08 -11.13
C ARG A 20 -33.03 -12.16 -11.90
N PRO A 21 -34.28 -12.57 -12.16
CA PRO A 21 -35.25 -11.68 -12.79
C PRO A 21 -35.53 -10.50 -11.85
N GLY A 22 -35.17 -9.29 -12.29
CA GLY A 22 -35.41 -8.03 -11.57
C GLY A 22 -34.17 -7.24 -11.15
N LEU A 23 -32.95 -7.76 -11.35
CA LEU A 23 -31.72 -6.99 -11.16
C LEU A 23 -31.08 -6.71 -12.53
N GLN A 24 -31.52 -5.63 -13.18
CA GLN A 24 -30.78 -5.05 -14.30
C GLN A 24 -29.66 -4.22 -13.69
N ILE A 25 -28.44 -4.76 -13.67
CA ILE A 25 -27.25 -3.94 -13.47
C ILE A 25 -27.10 -3.18 -14.79
N SER A 26 -27.33 -1.88 -14.78
CA SER A 26 -27.03 -1.01 -15.92
C SER A 26 -25.54 -1.15 -16.22
N GLU A 27 -25.20 -1.69 -17.39
CA GLU A 27 -23.82 -1.83 -17.87
C GLU A 27 -23.19 -0.47 -18.27
N ASP A 28 -23.89 0.64 -18.01
CA ASP A 28 -23.54 2.01 -18.42
C ASP A 28 -22.71 2.82 -17.41
N GLU A 29 -22.33 2.25 -16.26
CA GLU A 29 -21.42 2.90 -15.28
C GLU A 29 -20.02 2.28 -15.28
N GLY A 30 -19.54 1.85 -16.45
CA GLY A 30 -18.29 1.06 -16.59
C GLY A 30 -17.00 1.83 -16.89
N ASP A 31 -17.05 3.11 -17.29
CA ASP A 31 -15.90 3.80 -17.89
C ASP A 31 -15.48 5.11 -17.17
N ALA A 32 -15.90 5.32 -15.92
CA ALA A 32 -15.14 6.24 -15.09
C ALA A 32 -13.79 5.57 -14.79
N PRO A 33 -12.63 6.16 -15.16
CA PRO A 33 -11.37 5.66 -14.64
C PRO A 33 -11.53 5.57 -13.13
N PHE A 34 -11.15 4.43 -12.53
CA PHE A 34 -11.10 4.31 -11.08
C PHE A 34 -10.12 5.36 -10.58
N GLN A 35 -10.62 6.58 -10.38
CA GLN A 35 -9.88 7.70 -9.88
C GLN A 35 -9.81 7.42 -8.39
N ALA A 36 -8.85 6.59 -8.01
CA ALA A 36 -8.57 6.28 -6.62
C ALA A 36 -8.38 7.63 -5.94
N MET A 37 -9.36 8.02 -5.12
CA MET A 37 -9.25 9.26 -4.37
C MET A 37 -7.92 9.23 -3.60
N PRO A 38 -7.15 10.33 -3.59
CA PRO A 38 -5.92 10.40 -2.83
C PRO A 38 -6.18 9.97 -1.40
N LEU A 39 -5.40 9.00 -0.92
CA LEU A 39 -5.53 8.48 0.44
C LEU A 39 -5.14 9.55 1.47
N LEU A 40 -4.23 10.44 1.08
CA LEU A 40 -3.75 11.57 1.87
C LEU A 40 -3.80 12.83 0.99
N SER A 41 -4.19 13.96 1.58
CA SER A 41 -3.94 15.26 0.96
C SER A 41 -2.43 15.61 1.02
N VAL A 42 -2.01 16.56 0.19
CA VAL A 42 -0.61 17.02 0.14
C VAL A 42 -0.14 17.51 1.52
N ALA A 43 -0.93 18.37 2.15
CA ALA A 43 -0.59 18.93 3.47
C ALA A 43 -0.52 17.86 4.57
N GLU A 44 -1.42 16.86 4.54
CA GLU A 44 -1.36 15.75 5.49
C GLU A 44 -0.09 14.91 5.29
N ALA A 45 0.27 14.61 4.04
CA ALA A 45 1.48 13.85 3.75
C ALA A 45 2.75 14.58 4.18
N GLU A 46 2.86 15.88 3.88
CA GLU A 46 3.98 16.72 4.32
C GLU A 46 4.10 16.73 5.85
N GLN A 47 3.00 16.97 6.56
CA GLN A 47 2.98 16.99 8.02
C GLN A 47 3.39 15.63 8.58
N HIS A 48 2.88 14.54 8.00
CA HIS A 48 3.25 13.19 8.41
C HIS A 48 4.74 12.90 8.20
N ILE A 49 5.32 13.33 7.08
CA ILE A 49 6.73 13.17 6.75
C ILE A 49 7.61 13.99 7.71
N GLU A 50 7.25 15.25 7.97
CA GLU A 50 7.98 16.12 8.89
C GLU A 50 8.06 15.49 10.29
N MET A 51 6.94 14.94 10.78
CA MET A 51 6.82 14.31 12.09
C MET A 51 7.52 12.93 12.21
N LEU A 52 8.02 12.35 11.12
CA LEU A 52 8.74 11.07 11.16
C LEU A 52 9.94 11.16 12.10
N ARG A 53 10.04 10.19 13.00
CA ARG A 53 11.13 10.06 13.97
C ARG A 53 11.75 8.66 13.95
N SER A 54 12.98 8.58 14.45
CA SER A 54 13.70 7.32 14.67
C SER A 54 13.25 6.71 15.99
N PHE A 55 13.10 5.39 16.04
CA PHE A 55 12.78 4.64 17.25
C PHE A 55 13.96 3.76 17.68
N PRO A 56 14.20 3.50 18.97
CA PRO A 56 15.19 2.51 19.37
C PRO A 56 14.70 1.08 19.07
N LEU A 57 15.64 0.12 18.98
CA LEU A 57 15.35 -1.26 18.56
C LEU A 57 14.33 -1.96 19.50
N GLU A 58 14.35 -1.60 20.78
CA GLU A 58 13.48 -2.13 21.83
C GLU A 58 12.03 -1.64 21.69
N GLU A 59 11.81 -0.51 21.00
CA GLU A 59 10.49 0.08 20.79
C GLU A 59 9.78 -0.47 19.53
N VAL A 60 10.45 -1.32 18.74
CA VAL A 60 9.84 -1.96 17.57
C VAL A 60 8.63 -2.81 18.01
N GLY A 61 7.47 -2.54 17.40
CA GLY A 61 6.20 -3.20 17.72
C GLY A 61 5.45 -2.62 18.93
N THR A 62 5.94 -1.53 19.53
CA THR A 62 5.16 -0.73 20.50
C THR A 62 4.02 0.02 19.81
N SER A 63 3.07 0.54 20.59
CA SER A 63 1.91 1.26 20.05
C SER A 63 2.32 2.48 19.23
N ASP A 64 3.30 3.26 19.69
CA ASP A 64 3.72 4.48 19.00
C ASP A 64 4.50 4.17 17.73
N TRP A 65 5.32 3.12 17.76
CA TRP A 65 5.98 2.61 16.56
C TRP A 65 4.95 2.13 15.52
N LEU A 66 3.93 1.39 15.95
CA LEU A 66 2.86 0.90 15.06
C LEU A 66 2.06 2.04 14.41
N LYS A 67 1.83 3.15 15.12
CA LYS A 67 1.19 4.34 14.54
C LYS A 67 2.04 4.95 13.42
N GLN A 68 3.35 5.10 13.64
CA GLN A 68 4.23 5.60 12.57
C GLN A 68 4.32 4.59 11.41
N SER A 69 4.33 3.29 11.71
CA SER A 69 4.28 2.24 10.69
C SER A 69 3.03 2.33 9.82
N GLU A 70 1.87 2.62 10.41
CA GLU A 70 0.63 2.83 9.64
C GLU A 70 0.74 4.06 8.74
N ILE A 71 1.30 5.17 9.24
CA ILE A 71 1.54 6.38 8.45
C ILE A 71 2.46 6.09 7.26
N ILE A 72 3.56 5.37 7.49
CA ILE A 72 4.48 4.94 6.42
C ILE A 72 3.77 4.04 5.41
N GLY A 73 2.88 3.15 5.84
CA GLY A 73 2.03 2.35 4.95
C GLY A 73 1.12 3.22 4.06
N LYS A 74 0.51 4.27 4.61
CA LYS A 74 -0.34 5.21 3.85
C LYS A 74 0.49 6.02 2.84
N LEU A 75 1.65 6.51 3.26
CA LEU A 75 2.58 7.22 2.37
C LEU A 75 3.03 6.33 1.21
N ASN A 76 3.32 5.05 1.47
CA ASN A 76 3.70 4.09 0.43
C ASN A 76 2.57 3.88 -0.59
N ILE A 77 1.33 3.67 -0.14
CA ILE A 77 0.18 3.54 -1.04
C ILE A 77 0.01 4.81 -1.88
N GLN A 78 0.08 5.98 -1.25
CA GLN A 78 -0.07 7.26 -1.94
C GLN A 78 1.04 7.49 -2.98
N ALA A 79 2.30 7.17 -2.66
CA ALA A 79 3.42 7.30 -3.60
C ALA A 79 3.21 6.42 -4.85
N HIS A 80 2.79 5.16 -4.66
CA HIS A 80 2.48 4.27 -5.78
C HIS A 80 1.28 4.76 -6.60
N GLN A 81 0.24 5.32 -5.97
CA GLN A 81 -0.89 5.91 -6.67
C GLN A 81 -0.45 7.10 -7.52
N SER A 82 0.40 7.98 -6.98
CA SER A 82 0.94 9.12 -7.73
C SER A 82 1.75 8.65 -8.94
N ALA A 83 2.64 7.69 -8.75
CA ALA A 83 3.44 7.11 -9.84
C ALA A 83 2.57 6.44 -10.92
N ALA A 84 1.58 5.65 -10.51
CA ALA A 84 0.67 4.95 -11.44
C ALA A 84 -0.20 5.92 -12.25
N GLN A 85 -0.63 7.03 -11.63
CA GLN A 85 -1.43 8.06 -12.29
C GLN A 85 -0.56 9.07 -13.08
N ARG A 86 0.78 8.99 -12.97
CA ARG A 86 1.73 10.01 -13.46
C ARG A 86 1.34 11.41 -12.99
N SER A 87 0.85 11.49 -11.76
CA SER A 87 0.48 12.75 -11.12
C SER A 87 1.67 13.30 -10.33
N ASP A 88 1.42 14.38 -9.60
CA ASP A 88 2.45 15.05 -8.81
C ASP A 88 3.00 14.14 -7.69
N GLU A 89 4.32 14.05 -7.59
CA GLU A 89 5.03 13.15 -6.68
C GLU A 89 5.31 13.83 -5.33
N PHE A 90 4.30 14.47 -4.76
CA PHE A 90 4.44 15.29 -3.55
C PHE A 90 4.99 14.54 -2.32
N VAL A 91 4.74 13.21 -2.22
CA VAL A 91 5.33 12.38 -1.15
C VAL A 91 6.85 12.32 -1.29
N LEU A 92 7.34 12.17 -2.52
CA LEU A 92 8.76 12.11 -2.81
C LEU A 92 9.42 13.48 -2.56
N GLU A 93 8.81 14.55 -3.08
CA GLU A 93 9.31 15.91 -2.88
C GLU A 93 9.38 16.27 -1.39
N ALA A 94 8.37 15.89 -0.60
CA ALA A 94 8.37 16.11 0.84
C ALA A 94 9.46 15.29 1.56
N LEU A 95 9.70 14.03 1.16
CA LEU A 95 10.78 13.21 1.73
C LEU A 95 12.17 13.81 1.48
N GLN A 96 12.37 14.41 0.30
CA GLN A 96 13.60 15.12 -0.05
C GLN A 96 13.71 16.45 0.71
N THR A 97 12.63 17.23 0.74
CA THR A 97 12.58 18.56 1.40
C THR A 97 12.89 18.47 2.89
N TRP A 98 12.37 17.45 3.58
CA TRP A 98 12.62 17.22 5.00
C TRP A 98 13.81 16.30 5.29
N GLU A 99 14.60 15.95 4.26
CA GLU A 99 15.79 15.09 4.35
C GLU A 99 15.54 13.77 5.12
N LYS A 100 14.37 13.14 4.91
CA LYS A 100 13.96 11.93 5.66
C LYS A 100 14.48 10.63 5.06
N VAL A 101 15.13 10.65 3.91
CA VAL A 101 15.66 9.44 3.25
C VAL A 101 16.64 8.67 4.15
N PRO A 102 17.64 9.29 4.82
CA PRO A 102 18.52 8.58 5.74
C PRO A 102 17.76 7.95 6.91
N LEU A 103 16.72 8.62 7.42
CA LEU A 103 15.87 8.10 8.49
C LEU A 103 15.13 6.83 8.05
N LEU A 104 14.59 6.79 6.83
CA LEU A 104 13.95 5.58 6.29
C LEU A 104 14.93 4.42 6.14
N VAL A 105 16.17 4.69 5.72
CA VAL A 105 17.23 3.67 5.63
C VAL A 105 17.61 3.13 7.01
N GLU A 106 17.79 4.00 8.01
CA GLU A 106 18.05 3.58 9.39
C GLU A 106 16.92 2.72 9.95
N GLU A 107 15.67 3.11 9.70
CA GLU A 107 14.50 2.37 10.16
C GLU A 107 14.41 1.00 9.48
N LEU A 108 14.73 0.90 8.18
CA LEU A 108 14.77 -0.37 7.46
C LEU A 108 15.81 -1.32 8.08
N LEU A 109 17.04 -0.85 8.28
CA LEU A 109 18.11 -1.64 8.90
C LEU A 109 17.73 -2.09 10.31
N ARG A 110 17.04 -1.23 11.07
CA ARG A 110 16.58 -1.55 12.42
C ARG A 110 15.53 -2.64 12.43
N VAL A 111 14.55 -2.57 11.51
CA VAL A 111 13.50 -3.57 11.38
C VAL A 111 14.08 -4.90 10.90
N GLU A 112 15.05 -4.87 9.98
CA GLU A 112 15.80 -6.06 9.57
C GLU A 112 16.59 -6.69 10.72
N ALA A 113 17.27 -5.89 11.52
CA ALA A 113 17.99 -6.35 12.71
C ALA A 113 17.02 -6.98 13.73
N TRP A 114 15.87 -6.33 13.97
CA TRP A 114 14.83 -6.86 14.83
C TRP A 114 14.28 -8.19 14.30
N ARG A 115 14.00 -8.28 13.00
CA ARG A 115 13.54 -9.52 12.35
C ARG A 115 14.58 -10.64 12.49
N THR A 116 15.86 -10.33 12.39
CA THR A 116 16.93 -11.33 12.45
C THR A 116 17.17 -11.83 13.88
N HIS A 117 17.10 -10.95 14.87
CA HIS A 117 17.48 -11.26 16.24
C HIS A 117 16.29 -11.50 17.20
N ALA A 118 15.21 -10.72 17.08
CA ALA A 118 14.08 -10.80 17.99
C ALA A 118 12.98 -11.76 17.50
N LEU A 119 12.67 -11.79 16.20
CA LEU A 119 11.62 -12.66 15.66
C LEU A 119 11.83 -14.16 15.98
N PRO A 120 13.05 -14.75 15.93
CA PRO A 120 13.25 -16.16 16.27
C PRO A 120 12.84 -16.49 17.71
N ALA A 121 13.07 -15.58 18.67
CA ALA A 121 12.68 -15.75 20.06
C ALA A 121 11.15 -15.66 20.26
N LEU A 122 10.43 -15.09 19.30
CA LEU A 122 8.97 -14.95 19.31
C LEU A 122 8.26 -16.13 18.62
N ARG A 123 9.01 -17.06 18.03
CA ARG A 123 8.46 -18.27 17.40
C ARG A 123 7.80 -19.15 18.47
N GLY A 124 6.49 -19.37 18.34
CA GLY A 124 5.68 -20.15 19.28
C GLY A 124 4.72 -19.33 20.14
N LEU A 125 4.72 -18.00 20.01
CA LEU A 125 3.69 -17.16 20.63
C LEU A 125 2.35 -17.34 19.91
N GLY A 126 1.27 -17.47 20.69
CA GLY A 126 -0.08 -17.75 20.18
C GLY A 126 -0.65 -16.66 19.24
N VAL A 127 -1.78 -16.99 18.62
CA VAL A 127 -2.44 -16.23 17.53
C VAL A 127 -2.61 -14.72 17.84
N GLY A 128 -2.82 -14.35 19.11
CA GLY A 128 -2.97 -12.95 19.51
C GLY A 128 -1.73 -12.06 19.26
N ARG A 129 -0.54 -12.63 19.09
CA ARG A 129 0.68 -11.88 18.76
C ARG A 129 1.06 -11.93 17.28
N ALA A 130 0.47 -12.86 16.52
CA ALA A 130 0.72 -13.00 15.09
C ALA A 130 0.38 -11.73 14.30
N MET A 131 -0.71 -11.04 14.66
CA MET A 131 -1.11 -9.79 14.01
C MET A 131 -0.06 -8.68 14.17
N ARG A 132 0.56 -8.54 15.35
CA ARG A 132 1.62 -7.54 15.55
C ARG A 132 2.87 -7.89 14.75
N LEU A 133 3.24 -9.19 14.70
CA LEU A 133 4.35 -9.65 13.88
C LEU A 133 4.11 -9.34 12.40
N TYR A 134 2.87 -9.55 11.92
CA TYR A 134 2.47 -9.19 10.56
C TYR A 134 2.69 -7.69 10.29
N PHE A 135 2.28 -6.79 11.19
CA PHE A 135 2.49 -5.36 11.00
C PHE A 135 3.97 -4.97 10.94
N VAL A 136 4.82 -5.60 11.77
CA VAL A 136 6.27 -5.33 11.73
C VAL A 136 6.88 -5.77 10.40
N LEU A 137 6.48 -6.94 9.88
CA LEU A 137 6.97 -7.44 8.59
C LEU A 137 6.43 -6.63 7.41
N TYR A 138 5.17 -6.22 7.47
CA TYR A 138 4.56 -5.35 6.45
C TYR A 138 5.26 -3.99 6.39
N HIS A 139 5.63 -3.44 7.55
CA HIS A 139 6.38 -2.19 7.63
C HIS A 139 7.70 -2.23 6.86
N GLU A 140 8.46 -3.32 6.98
CA GLU A 140 9.71 -3.53 6.25
C GLU A 140 9.51 -3.46 4.73
N ALA A 141 8.45 -4.12 4.24
CA ALA A 141 8.08 -4.07 2.83
C ALA A 141 7.69 -2.64 2.40
N ALA A 142 6.91 -1.92 3.22
CA ALA A 142 6.52 -0.54 2.92
C ALA A 142 7.72 0.41 2.85
N LEU A 143 8.70 0.25 3.75
CA LEU A 143 9.96 1.02 3.71
C LEU A 143 10.77 0.73 2.45
N THR A 144 10.92 -0.54 2.09
CA THR A 144 11.67 -0.96 0.90
C THR A 144 11.03 -0.40 -0.36
N ASN A 145 9.72 -0.49 -0.50
CA ASN A 145 8.97 0.05 -1.63
C ASN A 145 9.08 1.58 -1.72
N LEU A 146 8.96 2.29 -0.60
CA LEU A 146 9.14 3.75 -0.59
C LEU A 146 10.55 4.15 -1.02
N LEU A 147 11.57 3.44 -0.52
CA LEU A 147 12.96 3.69 -0.92
C LEU A 147 13.19 3.37 -2.39
N GLU A 148 12.55 2.33 -2.94
CA GLU A 148 12.60 2.04 -4.37
C GLU A 148 12.04 3.22 -5.18
N VAL A 149 10.87 3.72 -4.83
CA VAL A 149 10.27 4.88 -5.51
C VAL A 149 11.18 6.10 -5.39
N VAL A 150 11.72 6.37 -4.21
CA VAL A 150 12.59 7.54 -3.98
C VAL A 150 13.91 7.47 -4.75
N LEU A 151 14.53 6.29 -4.83
CA LEU A 151 15.88 6.14 -5.40
C LEU A 151 15.87 5.89 -6.90
N TYR A 152 14.79 5.32 -7.46
CA TYR A 152 14.70 4.98 -8.89
C TYR A 152 13.80 5.92 -9.70
N HIS A 153 12.88 6.63 -9.06
CA HIS A 153 11.98 7.58 -9.74
C HIS A 153 12.21 9.06 -9.36
N GLY A 154 13.15 9.35 -8.46
CA GLY A 154 13.56 10.72 -8.09
C GLY A 154 14.60 11.38 -8.98
#